data_AF-A0A958VT42-F1
#
_entry.id   AF-A0A958VT42-F1
#
_cell.length_a   1.000
_cell.length_b   1.000
_cell.length_c   1.000
_cell.angle_alpha   90.00
_cell.angle_beta   90.00
_cell.angle_gamma   90.00
#
_symmetry.space_group_name_H-M   'P 1'
#
loop_
_entity.id
_entity.type
_entity.pdbx_description
1 polymer ?
#
loop_
_entity_poly.entity_id
_entity_poly.type
_entity_poly.pdbx_seq_one_letter_code
_entity_poly.pdbx_strand_id
1 'polypeptide(L)' 'MRNLKFRKGTIKDKDKLQELGVLSYSQHKHAMTPENWNKYSSFMSNPETFTYLMDTSTCFVCENEKTIVG' A
#
# COMPACT_ATOMS: atom_id res chain seq x y z
N MET A 1 -12.81 -14.41 16.09
CA MET A 1 -13.15 -13.01 15.79
C MET A 1 -11.90 -12.33 15.23
N ARG A 2 -12.01 -11.51 14.18
CA ARG A 2 -10.86 -10.70 13.71
C ARG A 2 -10.62 -9.57 14.70
N ASN A 3 -9.38 -9.40 15.15
CA ASN A 3 -9.01 -8.32 16.06
C ASN A 3 -8.41 -7.17 15.25
N LEU A 4 -9.30 -6.39 14.61
CA LEU A 4 -8.91 -5.27 13.76
C LEU A 4 -8.61 -4.04 14.63
N LYS A 5 -7.42 -3.47 14.44
CA LYS A 5 -6.98 -2.24 15.10
C LYS A 5 -6.66 -1.20 14.06
N PHE A 6 -7.15 0.02 14.27
CA PHE A 6 -6.87 1.15 13.40
C PHE A 6 -5.98 2.14 14.12
N ARG A 7 -4.96 2.66 13.42
CA ARG A 7 -4.08 3.71 13.94
C ARG A 7 -3.58 4.60 12.81
N LYS A 8 -3.00 5.75 13.17
CA LYS A 8 -2.24 6.55 12.20
C LYS A 8 -1.01 5.75 11.74
N GLY A 9 -0.79 5.73 10.44
CA GLY A 9 0.41 5.14 9.82
C GLY A 9 1.64 5.99 10.14
N THR A 10 2.80 5.34 10.16
CA THR A 10 4.10 5.96 10.40
C THR A 10 5.06 5.52 9.29
N ILE A 11 6.16 6.24 9.09
CA ILE A 11 7.14 5.87 8.06
C ILE A 11 7.72 4.44 8.23
N LYS A 12 7.66 3.88 9.44
CA LYS A 12 8.06 2.48 9.71
C LYS A 12 7.13 1.45 9.05
N ASP A 13 5.94 1.87 8.64
CA ASP A 13 4.95 1.03 7.97
C ASP A 13 5.13 1.01 6.44
N LYS A 14 6.03 1.86 5.90
CA LYS A 14 6.20 2.11 4.46
C LYS A 14 6.33 0.83 3.65
N ASP A 15 7.29 -0.02 4.00
CA ASP A 15 7.61 -1.19 3.18
C ASP A 15 6.41 -2.17 3.12
N LYS A 16 5.72 -2.37 4.25
CA LYS A 16 4.52 -3.22 4.33
C LYS A 16 3.34 -2.63 3.56
N LEU A 17 3.13 -1.31 3.65
CA LEU A 17 2.06 -0.63 2.92
C LEU A 17 2.32 -0.61 1.41
N GLN A 18 3.58 -0.47 1.01
CA GLN A 18 4.00 -0.50 -0.38
C GLN A 18 3.73 -1.89 -0.98
N GLU A 19 4.15 -2.95 -0.30
CA GLU A 19 3.88 -4.33 -0.68
C GLU A 19 2.37 -4.59 -0.79
N LEU A 20 1.60 -4.17 0.23
CA LEU A 20 0.15 -4.34 0.26
C LEU A 20 -0.55 -3.58 -0.88
N GLY A 21 -0.09 -2.37 -1.21
CA GLY A 21 -0.62 -1.57 -2.32
C GLY A 21 -0.40 -2.24 -3.68
N VAL A 22 0.78 -2.82 -3.91
CA VAL A 22 1.06 -3.60 -5.12
C VAL A 22 0.18 -4.85 -5.17
N LEU A 23 0.09 -5.59 -4.05
CA LEU A 23 -0.72 -6.80 -3.94
C LEU A 23 -2.21 -6.52 -4.20
N SER A 24 -2.76 -5.46 -3.59
CA SER A 24 -4.17 -5.08 -3.70
C SER A 24 -4.62 -4.84 -5.13
N TYR A 25 -3.75 -4.25 -5.97
CA TYR A 25 -4.07 -3.99 -7.38
C TYR A 25 -3.64 -5.12 -8.32
N SER A 26 -2.75 -6.03 -7.89
CA SER A 26 -2.30 -7.15 -8.71
C SER A 26 -3.44 -8.07 -9.19
N GLN A 27 -4.47 -8.26 -8.36
CA GLN A 27 -5.68 -9.00 -8.72
C GLN A 27 -6.46 -8.36 -9.89
N HIS A 28 -6.30 -7.05 -10.09
CA HIS A 28 -6.93 -6.28 -11.15
C HIS A 28 -6.04 -6.10 -12.39
N LYS A 29 -4.85 -6.71 -12.41
CA LYS A 29 -3.92 -6.63 -13.55
C LYS A 29 -4.59 -6.97 -14.88
N HIS A 30 -5.47 -7.98 -14.89
CA HIS A 30 -6.19 -8.40 -16.09
C HIS A 30 -7.29 -7.42 -16.54
N ALA A 31 -7.76 -6.55 -15.64
CA ALA A 31 -8.72 -5.49 -15.96
C ALA A 31 -8.03 -4.20 -16.47
N MET A 32 -6.70 -4.15 -16.44
CA MET A 32 -5.90 -3.01 -16.90
C MET A 32 -5.23 -3.32 -18.24
N THR A 33 -5.02 -2.30 -19.05
CA THR A 33 -4.11 -2.43 -20.19
C THR A 33 -2.68 -2.65 -19.67
N PRO A 34 -1.80 -3.34 -20.43
CA PRO A 34 -0.40 -3.51 -20.03
C PRO A 34 0.30 -2.19 -19.74
N GLU A 35 -0.02 -1.14 -20.51
CA GLU A 35 0.52 0.21 -20.29
C GLU A 35 0.11 0.81 -18.95
N ASN A 36 -1.19 0.75 -18.62
CA ASN A 36 -1.70 1.26 -17.35
C ASN A 36 -1.15 0.46 -16.16
N TRP A 37 -1.03 -0.86 -16.32
CA TRP A 37 -0.40 -1.71 -15.32
C TRP A 37 1.06 -1.31 -15.09
N ASN A 38 1.85 -1.14 -16.15
CA ASN A 38 3.25 -0.75 -16.04
C ASN A 38 3.43 0.62 -15.37
N LYS A 39 2.58 1.61 -15.72
CA LYS A 39 2.54 2.92 -15.06
C LYS A 39 2.23 2.79 -13.56
N TYR A 40 1.20 2.02 -13.20
CA TYR A 40 0.84 1.78 -11.81
C TYR A 40 1.94 1.07 -11.03
N SER A 41 2.44 -0.06 -11.56
CA SER A 41 3.44 -0.88 -10.87
C SER A 41 4.76 -0.14 -10.69
N SER A 42 5.17 0.66 -11.68
CA SER A 42 6.40 1.46 -11.57
C SER A 42 6.26 2.60 -10.56
N PHE A 43 5.11 3.28 -10.52
CA PHE A 43 4.82 4.31 -9.52
C PHE A 43 4.77 3.72 -8.11
N MET A 44 4.04 2.64 -7.90
CA MET A 44 3.87 2.04 -6.57
C MET A 44 5.10 1.30 -6.08
N SER A 45 5.92 0.74 -6.97
CA SER A 45 7.19 0.09 -6.60
C SER A 45 8.33 1.09 -6.36
N ASN A 46 8.14 2.38 -6.65
CA ASN A 46 9.14 3.42 -6.38
C ASN A 46 9.15 3.76 -4.87
N PRO A 47 10.25 3.47 -4.14
CA PRO A 47 10.34 3.74 -2.71
C PRO A 47 10.24 5.23 -2.35
N GLU A 48 10.67 6.13 -3.23
CA GLU A 48 10.60 7.57 -3.01
C GLU A 48 9.16 8.07 -3.09
N THR A 49 8.37 7.51 -4.00
CA THR A 49 6.95 7.85 -4.16
C THR A 49 6.18 7.52 -2.89
N PHE A 50 6.38 6.32 -2.34
CA PHE A 50 5.68 5.90 -1.12
C PHE A 50 6.10 6.72 0.10
N THR A 51 7.41 7.04 0.20
CA THR A 51 7.95 7.93 1.23
C THR A 51 7.28 9.31 1.16
N TYR A 52 7.23 9.90 -0.03
CA TYR A 52 6.60 11.21 -0.27
C TYR A 52 5.10 11.21 0.11
N LEU A 53 4.35 10.18 -0.30
CA LEU A 53 2.93 10.06 0.02
C LEU A 53 2.69 9.97 1.53
N MET A 54 3.48 9.18 2.24
CA MET A 54 3.35 9.03 3.70
C MET A 54 3.76 10.27 4.48
N ASP A 55 4.70 11.06 3.96
CA ASP A 55 5.16 12.30 4.59
C ASP A 55 4.17 13.46 4.40
N THR A 56 3.56 13.53 3.21
CA THR A 56 2.65 14.63 2.83
C THR A 56 1.19 14.38 3.15
N SER A 57 0.79 13.12 3.37
CA SER A 57 -0.61 12.73 3.59
C SER A 57 -0.87 12.19 4.98
N THR A 58 -2.13 12.22 5.42
CA THR A 58 -2.54 11.48 6.62
C THR A 58 -2.84 10.04 6.24
N CYS A 59 -1.95 9.13 6.64
CA CYS A 59 -2.11 7.69 6.45
C CYS A 59 -2.81 7.05 7.67
N PHE A 60 -3.75 6.15 7.41
CA PHE A 60 -4.33 5.26 8.41
C PHE A 60 -4.01 3.82 8.04
N VAL A 61 -3.78 2.98 9.04
CA VAL A 61 -3.50 1.55 8.86
C VAL A 61 -4.47 0.71 9.68
N CYS A 62 -4.88 -0.40 9.10
CA CYS A 62 -5.64 -1.48 9.71
C CYS A 62 -4.70 -2.66 9.98
N GLU A 63 -4.58 -3.05 11.24
CA GLU A 63 -3.79 -4.19 11.68
C GLU A 63 -4.71 -5.34 12.10
N ASN A 64 -4.37 -6.56 11.69
CA ASN A 64 -4.90 -7.80 12.24
C ASN A 64 -3.75 -8.60 12.84
N GLU A 65 -3.76 -8.83 14.16
CA GLU A 65 -2.74 -9.64 14.86
C GLU A 65 -1.28 -9.23 14.54
N LYS A 66 -1.01 -7.92 14.41
CA LYS A 66 0.28 -7.27 14.07
C LYS A 66 0.67 -7.28 12.58
N THR A 67 -0.21 -7.79 11.72
CA THR A 67 -0.07 -7.70 10.26
C THR A 67 -0.88 -6.54 9.74
N ILE A 68 -0.28 -5.68 8.92
CA ILE A 68 -1.01 -4.61 8.22
C ILE A 68 -1.81 -5.26 7.08
N VAL A 69 -3.12 -5.01 7.06
CA VAL A 69 -4.06 -5.59 6.09
C VAL A 69 -4.88 -4.54 5.33
N GLY A 70 -4.71 -3.26 5.65
CA GLY A 70 -5.36 -2.13 4.98
C GLY A 70 -4.88 -0.79 5.51
#